data_AF-A0A1I3QFV3-F1
#
_entry.id   AF-A0A1I3QFV3-F1
#
_cell.length_a   1.000
_cell.length_b   1.000
_cell.length_c   1.000
_cell.angle_alpha   90.00
_cell.angle_beta   90.00
_cell.angle_gamma   90.00
#
_symmetry.space_group_name_H-M   'P 1'
#
loop_
_entity.id
_entity.type
_entity.pdbx_description
1 polymer ?
#
loop_
_entity_poly.entity_id
_entity_poly.type
_entity_poly.pdbx_seq_one_letter_code
_entity_poly.pdbx_strand_id
1 'polypeptide(L)'
;MAVLSTEDEGKFLMDVRGEQIGIVTEVDPVEQVAYVDPDPSLTQAWLQSLGRGDAGEDDLEIPAENVETVTDSEIRVNADLSSEA
;
A
#
# COMPACT_ATOMS: atom_id res chain seq x y z
N MET A 1 4.59 -5.16 14.47
CA MET A 1 5.35 -5.60 13.29
C MET A 1 4.51 -6.67 12.63
N ALA A 2 3.80 -6.28 11.57
CA ALA A 2 3.22 -7.25 10.67
C ALA A 2 4.34 -7.89 9.85
N VAL A 3 4.17 -9.16 9.50
CA VAL A 3 5.06 -9.87 8.58
C VAL A 3 4.27 -10.00 7.30
N LEU A 4 4.86 -9.53 6.19
CA LEU A 4 4.27 -9.69 4.86
C LEU A 4 4.75 -11.02 4.27
N SER A 5 3.82 -11.78 3.69
CA SER A 5 4.11 -13.00 2.95
C SER A 5 3.32 -13.02 1.64
N THR A 6 3.67 -13.95 0.75
CA THR A 6 2.93 -14.20 -0.51
C THR A 6 1.45 -14.57 -0.28
N GLU A 7 1.07 -14.90 0.97
CA GLU A 7 -0.34 -15.10 1.34
C GLU A 7 -1.13 -13.79 1.40
N ASP A 8 -0.44 -12.65 1.41
CA ASP A 8 -1.02 -11.32 1.40
C ASP A 8 -1.28 -10.79 -0.03
N GLU A 9 -0.86 -11.52 -1.05
CA GLU A 9 -1.12 -11.22 -2.46
C GLU A 9 -2.63 -11.29 -2.76
N GLY A 10 -3.15 -10.29 -3.46
CA GLY A 10 -4.57 -10.14 -3.78
C GLY A 10 -5.42 -9.52 -2.66
N LYS A 11 -4.84 -9.18 -1.51
CA LYS A 11 -5.56 -8.46 -0.44
C LYS A 11 -5.75 -6.99 -0.80
N PHE A 12 -6.75 -6.37 -0.19
CA PHE A 12 -6.99 -4.95 -0.37
C PHE A 12 -6.08 -4.12 0.52
N LEU A 13 -5.38 -3.15 -0.06
CA LEU A 13 -4.66 -2.15 0.72
C LEU A 13 -5.65 -1.07 1.17
N MET A 14 -5.69 -0.79 2.47
CA MET A 14 -6.51 0.24 3.08
C MET A 14 -5.68 1.23 3.88
N ASP A 15 -6.11 2.48 3.87
CA ASP A 15 -5.59 3.56 4.69
C ASP A 15 -6.05 3.43 6.15
N VAL A 16 -5.45 4.20 7.07
CA VAL A 16 -5.90 4.31 8.48
C VAL A 16 -7.38 4.72 8.59
N ARG A 17 -7.92 5.41 7.60
CA ARG A 17 -9.34 5.82 7.52
C ARG A 17 -10.27 4.72 7.01
N GLY A 18 -9.73 3.58 6.59
CA GLY A 18 -10.49 2.48 5.95
C GLY A 18 -10.87 2.75 4.50
N GLU A 19 -10.15 3.66 3.84
CA GLU A 19 -10.29 3.89 2.40
C GLU A 19 -9.41 2.91 1.62
N GLN A 20 -9.97 2.27 0.59
CA GLN A 20 -9.23 1.36 -0.27
C GLN A 20 -8.29 2.15 -1.17
N ILE A 21 -6.99 1.91 -1.03
CA ILE A 21 -5.93 2.53 -1.84
C ILE A 21 -5.71 1.75 -3.14
N GLY A 22 -5.78 0.42 -3.06
CA GLY A 22 -5.48 -0.46 -4.18
C GLY A 22 -5.55 -1.93 -3.79
N ILE A 23 -5.00 -2.78 -4.66
CA ILE A 23 -4.92 -4.22 -4.45
C ILE A 23 -3.46 -4.70 -4.50
N VAL A 24 -3.08 -5.58 -3.59
CA VAL A 24 -1.74 -6.15 -3.57
C VAL A 24 -1.58 -7.07 -4.76
N THR A 25 -0.64 -6.75 -5.65
CA THR A 25 -0.32 -7.55 -6.84
C THR A 25 0.76 -8.58 -6.54
N GLU A 26 1.75 -8.21 -5.74
CA GLU A 26 2.89 -9.05 -5.39
C GLU A 26 3.42 -8.70 -3.98
N VAL A 27 4.07 -9.66 -3.33
CA VAL A 27 4.74 -9.43 -2.03
C VAL A 27 6.13 -10.05 -2.05
N ASP A 28 7.15 -9.25 -1.72
CA ASP A 28 8.50 -9.71 -1.47
C ASP A 28 8.69 -10.02 0.03
N PRO A 29 8.74 -11.30 0.45
CA PRO A 29 8.95 -11.66 1.85
C PRO A 29 10.41 -11.50 2.31
N VAL A 30 11.37 -11.35 1.40
CA VAL A 30 12.78 -11.14 1.72
C VAL A 30 13.03 -9.68 2.09
N GLU A 31 12.53 -8.76 1.27
CA GLU A 31 12.62 -7.32 1.52
C GLU A 31 11.50 -6.82 2.43
N GLN A 32 10.47 -7.65 2.67
CA GLN A 32 9.27 -7.31 3.42
C GLN A 32 8.55 -6.10 2.79
N VAL A 33 8.31 -6.16 1.48
CA VAL A 33 7.66 -5.11 0.69
C VAL A 33 6.45 -5.70 -0.04
N ALA A 34 5.30 -5.04 0.03
CA ALA A 34 4.13 -5.35 -0.77
C ALA A 34 4.04 -4.38 -1.95
N TYR A 35 3.86 -4.92 -3.15
CA TYR A 35 3.57 -4.19 -4.38
C TYR A 35 2.05 -4.11 -4.54
N VAL A 36 1.54 -2.91 -4.74
CA VAL A 36 0.10 -2.64 -4.77
C VAL A 36 -0.25 -1.88 -6.03
N ASP A 37 -1.14 -2.41 -6.84
CA ASP A 37 -1.75 -1.66 -7.95
C ASP A 37 -2.74 -0.64 -7.36
N PRO A 38 -2.42 0.66 -7.38
CA PRO A 38 -3.27 1.68 -6.78
C PRO A 38 -4.39 2.06 -7.74
N ASP A 39 -5.56 2.38 -7.19
CA ASP A 39 -6.65 2.89 -8.02
C ASP A 39 -6.21 4.21 -8.70
N PRO A 40 -6.47 4.41 -10.00
CA PRO A 40 -6.01 5.59 -10.75
C PRO A 40 -6.51 6.91 -10.15
N SER A 41 -7.57 6.86 -9.34
CA SER A 41 -8.12 7.99 -8.60
C SER A 41 -7.22 8.43 -7.43
N LEU A 42 -6.41 7.52 -6.88
CA LEU A 42 -5.61 7.71 -5.65
C LEU A 42 -4.12 7.85 -5.94
N THR A 43 -3.64 7.38 -7.09
CA THR A 43 -2.26 7.57 -7.57
C THR A 43 -1.85 9.06 -7.55
N GLN A 44 -2.79 9.97 -7.88
CA GLN A 44 -2.52 11.42 -7.85
C GLN A 44 -2.32 11.99 -6.44
N ALA A 45 -2.97 11.42 -5.41
CA ALA A 45 -2.82 11.85 -4.02
C ALA A 45 -1.48 11.37 -3.44
N TRP A 46 -1.10 10.14 -3.77
CA TRP A 46 0.19 9.55 -3.42
C TRP A 46 1.39 10.32 -3.99
N LEU A 47 1.31 10.64 -5.29
CA LEU A 47 2.33 11.43 -6.00
C LEU A 47 2.62 12.76 -5.30
N GLN A 48 1.58 13.38 -4.75
CA GLN A 48 1.66 14.68 -4.07
C GLN A 48 2.08 14.58 -2.61
N SER A 49 1.62 13.55 -1.89
CA SER A 49 1.83 13.42 -0.43
C SER A 49 3.23 12.92 -0.07
N LEU A 50 3.77 11.96 -0.83
CA LEU A 50 5.02 11.27 -0.44
C LEU A 50 6.21 11.55 -1.36
N GLY A 51 6.03 12.34 -2.43
CA GLY A 51 7.10 12.66 -3.39
C GLY A 51 7.75 11.42 -4.04
N ARG A 52 7.13 10.26 -3.87
CA ARG A 52 7.50 8.96 -4.43
C ARG A 52 6.45 8.62 -5.45
N GLY A 53 6.83 8.77 -6.70
CA GLY A 53 6.03 8.40 -7.85
C GLY A 53 6.74 8.96 -9.07
N ASP A 54 7.73 8.22 -9.56
CA ASP A 54 7.95 8.30 -11.00
C ASP A 54 6.70 7.68 -11.62
N ALA A 55 6.03 8.40 -12.52
CA ALA A 55 4.71 8.02 -13.06
C ALA A 55 4.79 6.83 -14.05
N GLY A 56 5.73 5.91 -13.84
CA GLY A 56 6.05 4.79 -14.73
C GLY A 56 6.25 3.46 -14.02
N GLU A 57 6.21 3.41 -12.68
CA GLU A 57 6.08 2.15 -11.93
C GLU A 57 4.61 2.05 -11.51
N ASP A 58 3.85 1.24 -12.25
CA ASP A 58 2.41 1.06 -12.05
C ASP A 58 2.07 0.54 -10.63
N ASP A 59 3.02 -0.15 -9.98
CA ASP A 59 2.87 -0.72 -8.64
C ASP A 59 3.47 0.17 -7.54
N LEU A 60 2.75 0.27 -6.43
CA LEU A 60 3.12 1.01 -5.25
C LEU A 60 3.82 0.11 -4.22
N GLU A 61 5.04 0.49 -3.83
CA GLU A 61 5.85 -0.24 -2.86
C GLU A 61 5.53 0.14 -1.40
N ILE A 62 4.97 -0.80 -0.66
CA ILE A 62 4.60 -0.68 0.74
C ILE A 62 5.51 -1.57 1.59
N PRO A 63 6.55 -1.02 2.25
CA PRO A 63 7.35 -1.79 3.17
C PRO A 63 6.53 -2.14 4.43
N ALA A 64 6.77 -3.32 5.01
CA ALA A 64 6.07 -3.83 6.19
C ALA A 64 6.18 -2.92 7.41
N GLU A 65 7.17 -2.02 7.46
CA GLU A 65 7.30 -1.00 8.49
C GLU A 65 6.16 0.03 8.47
N ASN A 66 5.59 0.30 7.29
CA ASN A 66 4.43 1.19 7.13
C ASN A 66 3.12 0.45 7.34
N VAL A 67 3.15 -0.89 7.42
CA VAL A 67 1.96 -1.70 7.66
C VAL A 67 1.66 -1.74 9.15
N GLU A 68 0.51 -1.17 9.51
CA GLU A 68 0.03 -1.15 10.88
C GLU A 68 -0.56 -2.51 11.26
N THR A 69 -1.45 -3.02 10.41
CA THR A 69 -2.21 -4.25 10.67
C THR A 69 -2.42 -5.02 9.38
N VAL A 70 -2.09 -6.31 9.39
CA VAL A 70 -2.49 -7.25 8.33
C VAL A 70 -3.64 -8.09 8.85
N THR A 71 -4.72 -8.16 8.09
CA THR A 71 -5.85 -9.04 8.37
C THR A 71 -5.94 -10.15 7.31
N ASP A 72 -6.92 -11.03 7.45
CA ASP A 72 -7.15 -12.12 6.49
C ASP A 72 -7.55 -11.61 5.10
N SER A 73 -8.15 -10.42 5.00
CA SER A 73 -8.72 -9.89 3.75
C SER A 73 -8.18 -8.52 3.32
N GLU A 74 -7.61 -7.76 4.24
CA GLU A 74 -7.12 -6.39 4.01
C GLU A 74 -5.82 -6.11 4.78
N ILE A 75 -5.00 -5.23 4.21
CA ILE A 75 -3.76 -4.72 4.81
C ILE A 75 -3.96 -3.23 5.08
N ARG A 76 -3.71 -2.80 6.32
CA ARG A 76 -3.80 -1.41 6.73
C ARG A 76 -2.43 -0.79 6.91
N VAL A 77 -2.22 0.36 6.30
CA VAL A 77 -0.99 1.15 6.45
C VAL A 77 -1.19 2.32 7.41
N ASN A 78 -0.13 2.71 8.12
CA ASN A 78 -0.08 3.91 8.95
C ASN A 78 0.35 5.15 8.16
N ALA A 79 0.08 5.18 6.85
CA ALA A 79 0.20 6.40 6.06
C ALA A 79 -1.19 7.03 6.03
N ASP A 80 -1.33 8.29 6.46
CA ASP A 80 -2.52 9.08 6.13
C ASP A 80 -2.29 9.66 4.74
N LEU A 81 -2.91 9.03 3.75
CA LEU A 81 -2.76 9.41 2.34
C LEU A 81 -3.86 10.36 1.89
N SER A 82 -4.76 10.71 2.81
CA SER A 82 -5.75 11.74 2.62
C SER A 82 -5.07 13.10 2.60
N SER A 83 -4.92 13.65 1.40
CA SER A 83 -4.54 15.03 1.13
C SER A 83 -5.21 16.05 2.08
N GLU A 84 -4.54 16.44 3.18
CA GLU A 84 -4.64 17.76 3.80
C GLU A 84 -3.29 18.14 4.43
N ALA A 85 -2.49 18.93 3.70
CA ALA A 85 -1.43 19.78 4.24
C ALA A 85 -1.43 21.14 3.50
#